data_AF-A0ABD5N511-F1
#
_entry.id   AF-A0ABD5N511-F1
#
_cell.length_a   1.000
_cell.length_b   1.000
_cell.length_c   1.000
_cell.angle_alpha   90.00
_cell.angle_beta   90.00
_cell.angle_gamma   90.00
#
_symmetry.space_group_name_H-M   'P 1'
#
loop_
_entity.id
_entity.type
_entity.pdbx_description
1 polymer ?
#
loop_
_entity_poly.entity_id
_entity_poly.type
_entity_poly.pdbx_seq_one_letter_code
_entity_poly.pdbx_strand_id
1 'polypeptide(L)'
;MEEHEHNKETQHEPKEEHKHEGHKHEEHKQDEPKHEAHEEHSVHRHVKKAKSLNVWKVATVVLAVILIVVLYRGPSSDGGVADALSGEEVGDKTVEYVNTNLLQGQGTATVNSVEEAGNLYKLQLSVNGQDIDSYATKDGKLFFPQAFDLDEELEVPEPPAPT
;
A
#
# COMPACT_ATOMS: atom_id res chain seq x y z
N MET A 1 -5.77 -29.81 44.49
CA MET A 1 -7.09 -29.92 43.85
C MET A 1 -7.02 -29.02 42.64
N GLU A 2 -6.98 -29.43 41.37
CA GLU A 2 -7.02 -30.69 40.61
C GLU A 2 -6.29 -30.35 39.30
N GLU A 3 -5.15 -30.97 39.02
CA GLU A 3 -4.90 -31.91 37.90
C GLU A 3 -5.94 -32.01 36.76
N HIS A 4 -5.44 -31.93 35.52
CA HIS A 4 -5.69 -32.79 34.34
C HIS A 4 -5.13 -32.04 33.10
N GLU A 5 -3.93 -32.30 32.58
CA GLU A 5 -3.41 -33.44 31.79
C GLU A 5 -4.01 -33.69 30.39
N HIS A 6 -3.09 -33.80 29.41
CA HIS A 6 -3.10 -34.64 28.19
C HIS A 6 -4.12 -34.30 27.05
N ASN A 7 -3.91 -34.56 25.75
CA ASN A 7 -2.98 -35.33 24.92
C ASN A 7 -3.20 -34.86 23.45
N LYS A 8 -2.20 -34.51 22.63
CA LYS A 8 -1.46 -35.33 21.63
C LYS A 8 -2.29 -36.18 20.63
N GLU A 9 -2.05 -35.87 19.35
CA GLU A 9 -1.70 -36.78 18.24
C GLU A 9 -2.75 -37.59 17.45
N THR A 10 -2.59 -37.51 16.11
CA THR A 10 -2.54 -38.60 15.11
C THR A 10 -3.66 -38.71 14.05
N GLN A 11 -3.12 -38.96 12.85
CA GLN A 11 -3.65 -39.24 11.52
C GLN A 11 -4.64 -40.42 11.45
N HIS A 12 -5.50 -40.45 10.43
CA HIS A 12 -5.53 -41.47 9.35
C HIS A 12 -6.85 -41.41 8.54
N GLU A 13 -6.75 -41.52 7.21
CA GLU A 13 -7.84 -41.93 6.29
C GLU A 13 -8.34 -43.35 6.63
N PRO A 14 -9.53 -43.79 6.16
CA PRO A 14 -9.55 -44.53 4.89
C PRO A 14 -10.86 -44.44 4.05
N LYS A 15 -10.74 -45.08 2.88
CA LYS A 15 -11.62 -45.30 1.72
C LYS A 15 -12.97 -46.00 1.99
N GLU A 16 -13.96 -45.73 1.13
CA GLU A 16 -15.03 -46.66 0.66
C GLU A 16 -15.37 -46.28 -0.80
N GLU A 17 -15.28 -47.13 -1.83
CA GLU A 17 -15.95 -48.41 -2.17
C GLU A 17 -17.37 -48.30 -2.75
N HIS A 18 -17.66 -49.25 -3.66
CA HIS A 18 -18.90 -49.64 -4.34
C HIS A 18 -19.16 -49.12 -5.78
N LYS A 19 -19.60 -49.93 -6.76
CA LYS A 19 -19.73 -51.40 -6.95
C LYS A 19 -20.30 -51.66 -8.37
N HIS A 20 -19.95 -52.81 -8.96
CA HIS A 20 -20.72 -53.61 -9.95
C HIS A 20 -21.06 -52.97 -11.31
N GLU A 21 -21.23 -53.69 -12.43
CA GLU A 21 -21.47 -55.11 -12.79
C GLU A 21 -21.11 -55.19 -14.29
N GLY A 22 -20.50 -56.25 -14.83
CA GLY A 22 -21.17 -57.50 -15.17
C GLY A 22 -20.57 -58.05 -16.48
N HIS A 23 -20.29 -59.35 -16.48
CA HIS A 23 -19.73 -60.15 -17.57
C HIS A 23 -20.63 -60.27 -18.83
N LYS A 24 -20.02 -60.43 -20.01
CA LYS A 24 -20.23 -61.64 -20.85
C LYS A 24 -19.24 -61.79 -22.02
N HIS A 25 -18.79 -63.05 -22.17
CA HIS A 25 -18.27 -63.77 -23.36
C HIS A 25 -18.98 -63.38 -24.68
N GLU A 26 -18.46 -63.57 -25.90
CA GLU A 26 -17.80 -64.75 -26.48
C GLU A 26 -17.28 -64.42 -27.91
N GLU A 27 -16.47 -65.34 -28.45
CA GLU A 27 -15.83 -65.42 -29.78
C GLU A 27 -16.65 -64.98 -31.02
N HIS A 28 -15.99 -64.51 -32.09
CA HIS A 28 -15.84 -65.30 -33.34
C HIS A 28 -14.88 -64.65 -34.36
N LYS A 29 -14.42 -65.50 -35.27
CA LYS A 29 -13.32 -65.36 -36.23
C LYS A 29 -13.66 -64.60 -37.53
N GLN A 30 -12.56 -64.19 -38.17
CA GLN A 30 -12.21 -64.39 -39.60
C GLN A 30 -12.79 -63.51 -40.72
N ASP A 31 -11.85 -63.21 -41.62
CA ASP A 31 -11.95 -62.99 -43.06
C ASP A 31 -12.15 -61.55 -43.59
N GLU A 32 -11.00 -60.93 -43.93
CA GLU A 32 -10.85 -60.02 -45.07
C GLU A 32 -11.19 -60.75 -46.39
N PRO A 33 -11.78 -60.08 -47.41
CA PRO A 33 -10.91 -59.36 -48.36
C PRO A 33 -11.50 -58.15 -49.12
N LYS A 34 -10.56 -57.25 -49.50
CA LYS A 34 -10.45 -56.49 -50.77
C LYS A 34 -11.40 -55.31 -51.06
N HIS A 35 -10.75 -54.14 -51.22
CA HIS A 35 -10.84 -53.15 -52.33
C HIS A 35 -12.23 -52.94 -52.97
N GLU A 36 -12.79 -51.72 -53.07
CA GLU A 36 -12.28 -50.56 -53.79
C GLU A 36 -13.06 -49.27 -53.40
N ALA A 37 -12.39 -48.13 -53.59
CA ALA A 37 -12.92 -46.79 -53.85
C ALA A 37 -13.74 -46.07 -52.76
N HIS A 38 -13.12 -45.11 -52.09
CA HIS A 38 -13.74 -43.79 -51.94
C HIS A 38 -12.70 -42.66 -51.82
N GLU A 39 -13.10 -41.55 -52.41
CA GLU A 39 -12.35 -40.37 -52.83
C GLU A 39 -11.68 -39.56 -51.71
N GLU A 40 -10.49 -39.06 -52.08
CA GLU A 40 -10.01 -37.68 -51.96
C GLU A 40 -10.38 -36.84 -50.72
N HIS A 41 -9.44 -36.86 -49.77
CA HIS A 41 -8.62 -35.74 -49.31
C HIS A 41 -9.21 -34.30 -49.21
N SER A 42 -9.02 -33.75 -48.00
CA SER A 42 -8.80 -32.35 -47.62
C SER A 42 -10.00 -31.52 -47.12
N VAL A 43 -10.34 -31.73 -45.84
CA VAL A 43 -10.95 -30.68 -45.02
C VAL A 43 -9.89 -29.62 -44.70
N HIS A 44 -9.83 -28.60 -45.55
CA HIS A 44 -8.96 -27.44 -45.39
C HIS A 44 -9.50 -26.54 -44.26
N ARG A 45 -9.17 -26.85 -43.00
CA ARG A 45 -9.44 -25.93 -41.88
C ARG A 45 -8.47 -24.75 -41.98
N HIS A 46 -8.97 -23.64 -42.51
CA HIS A 46 -8.28 -22.35 -42.53
C HIS A 46 -8.08 -21.84 -41.10
N VAL A 47 -6.95 -22.18 -40.48
CA VAL A 47 -6.45 -21.46 -39.31
C VAL A 47 -5.94 -20.13 -39.83
N LYS A 48 -6.73 -19.07 -39.64
CA LYS A 48 -6.32 -17.70 -39.98
C LYS A 48 -5.03 -17.40 -39.21
N LYS A 49 -3.90 -17.35 -39.92
CA LYS A 49 -2.64 -16.79 -39.41
C LYS A 49 -2.93 -15.36 -38.99
N ALA A 50 -3.02 -15.12 -37.68
CA ALA A 50 -2.89 -13.78 -37.16
C ALA A 50 -1.54 -13.24 -37.62
N LYS A 51 -1.55 -12.08 -38.28
CA LYS A 51 -0.33 -11.35 -38.66
C LYS A 51 0.59 -11.33 -37.45
N SER A 52 1.78 -11.89 -37.60
CA SER A 52 2.84 -11.80 -36.60
C SER A 52 3.28 -10.34 -36.52
N LEU A 53 2.54 -9.56 -35.74
CA LEU A 53 3.01 -8.29 -35.24
C LEU A 53 4.36 -8.59 -34.62
N ASN A 54 5.40 -7.90 -35.12
CA ASN A 54 6.76 -8.13 -34.67
C ASN A 54 6.75 -7.97 -33.15
N VAL A 55 6.84 -9.08 -32.42
CA VAL A 55 6.64 -9.12 -30.97
C VAL A 55 7.60 -8.15 -30.28
N TRP A 56 8.79 -7.96 -30.86
CA TRP A 56 9.76 -6.96 -30.41
C TRP A 56 9.26 -5.50 -30.53
N LYS A 57 8.43 -5.16 -31.53
CA LYS A 57 7.88 -3.80 -31.74
C LYS A 57 6.78 -3.55 -30.73
N VAL A 58 5.96 -4.56 -30.48
CA VAL A 58 4.92 -4.50 -29.43
C VAL A 58 5.58 -4.31 -28.07
N ALA A 59 6.65 -5.07 -27.78
CA ALA A 59 7.42 -4.89 -26.55
C ALA A 59 7.99 -3.47 -26.41
N THR A 60 8.56 -2.89 -27.49
CA THR A 60 9.09 -1.51 -27.44
C THR A 60 8.01 -0.46 -27.23
N VAL A 61 6.83 -0.63 -27.84
CA VAL A 61 5.72 0.31 -27.69
C VAL A 61 5.15 0.25 -26.27
N VAL A 62 4.97 -0.95 -25.73
CA VAL A 62 4.51 -1.14 -24.34
C VAL A 62 5.50 -0.54 -23.35
N LEU A 63 6.81 -0.78 -23.53
CA LEU A 63 7.85 -0.20 -22.70
C LEU A 63 7.84 1.34 -22.75
N ALA A 64 7.69 1.92 -23.94
CA ALA A 64 7.65 3.37 -24.11
C ALA A 64 6.44 4.00 -23.41
N VAL A 65 5.26 3.36 -23.49
CA VAL A 65 4.06 3.83 -22.78
C VAL A 65 4.23 3.73 -21.27
N ILE A 66 4.81 2.64 -20.77
CA ILE A 66 5.13 2.50 -19.34
C ILE A 66 6.10 3.59 -18.91
N LEU A 67 7.13 3.87 -19.70
CA LEU A 67 8.11 4.92 -19.41
C LEU A 67 7.44 6.30 -19.34
N ILE A 68 6.55 6.62 -20.27
CA ILE A 68 5.80 7.87 -20.26
C ILE A 68 4.93 7.97 -19.00
N VAL A 69 4.26 6.90 -18.60
CA VAL A 69 3.46 6.85 -17.37
C VAL A 69 4.34 7.06 -16.12
N VAL A 70 5.55 6.49 -16.09
CA VAL A 70 6.52 6.69 -15.00
C VAL A 70 7.01 8.14 -14.98
N LEU A 71 7.28 8.75 -16.13
CA LEU A 71 7.70 10.16 -16.22
C LEU A 71 6.59 11.13 -15.77
N TYR A 72 5.32 10.83 -16.08
CA TYR A 72 4.18 11.64 -15.63
C TYR A 72 3.86 11.47 -14.14
N ARG A 73 4.27 10.36 -13.51
CA ARG A 73 4.18 10.18 -12.04
C ARG A 73 5.34 10.84 -11.28
N GLY A 74 6.29 11.46 -11.98
CA GLY A 74 7.49 12.03 -11.38
C GLY A 74 8.42 10.93 -10.82
N PRO A 75 9.71 11.23 -10.62
CA PRO A 75 10.56 10.35 -9.83
C PRO A 75 10.04 10.37 -8.38
N SER A 76 9.23 9.39 -8.00
CA SER A 76 9.05 9.06 -6.58
C SER A 76 10.40 8.54 -6.10
N SER A 77 11.14 9.42 -5.44
CA SER A 77 12.39 9.14 -4.73
C SER A 77 12.11 8.22 -3.55
N ASP A 78 11.77 6.95 -3.84
CA ASP A 78 11.67 5.85 -2.89
C ASP A 78 13.09 5.36 -2.52
N GLY A 79 13.90 6.32 -2.07
CA GLY A 79 15.34 6.21 -1.87
C GLY A 79 15.77 7.06 -0.67
N GLY A 80 15.29 6.71 0.52
CA GLY A 80 15.99 6.97 1.79
C GLY A 80 16.22 8.43 2.21
N VAL A 81 15.52 9.40 1.63
CA VAL A 81 15.35 10.74 2.18
C VAL A 81 13.92 10.81 2.68
N ALA A 82 13.70 11.03 3.97
CA ALA A 82 12.37 11.34 4.47
C ALA A 82 11.80 12.46 3.60
N ASP A 83 10.69 12.21 2.90
CA ASP A 83 10.02 13.21 2.07
C ASP A 83 9.74 14.43 2.94
N ALA A 84 10.56 15.46 2.76
CA ALA A 84 10.37 16.73 3.45
C ALA A 84 9.13 17.36 2.83
N LEU A 85 8.09 17.49 3.66
CA LEU A 85 6.87 18.18 3.29
C LEU A 85 7.15 19.68 3.23
N SER A 86 6.38 20.41 2.43
CA SER A 86 6.43 21.87 2.46
C SER A 86 5.94 22.41 3.80
N GLY A 87 6.37 23.63 4.16
CA GLY A 87 5.94 24.27 5.41
C GLY A 87 4.42 24.40 5.51
N GLU A 88 3.74 24.65 4.39
CA GLU A 88 2.27 24.78 4.32
C GLU A 88 1.59 23.44 4.61
N GLU A 89 2.07 22.34 4.01
CA GLU A 89 1.59 20.98 4.30
C GLU A 89 1.82 20.56 5.75
N VAL A 90 2.98 20.93 6.34
CA VAL A 90 3.27 20.69 7.76
C VAL A 90 2.35 21.53 8.65
N GLY A 91 2.09 22.78 8.28
CA GLY A 91 1.18 23.68 8.99
C GLY A 91 -0.24 23.12 9.04
N ASP A 92 -0.79 22.74 7.88
CA ASP A 92 -2.13 22.18 7.77
C ASP A 92 -2.27 20.90 8.61
N LYS A 93 -1.31 19.97 8.47
CA LYS A 93 -1.29 18.73 9.23
C LYS A 93 -1.19 18.98 10.75
N THR A 94 -0.40 19.97 11.15
CA THR A 94 -0.26 20.35 12.56
C THR A 94 -1.57 20.87 13.12
N VAL A 95 -2.24 21.79 12.42
CA VAL A 95 -3.53 22.36 12.83
C VAL A 95 -4.60 21.28 12.94
N GLU A 96 -4.67 20.39 11.95
CA GLU A 96 -5.59 19.26 11.96
C GLU A 96 -5.36 18.37 13.18
N TYR A 97 -4.09 18.03 13.46
CA TYR A 97 -3.73 17.23 14.61
C TYR A 97 -4.09 17.92 15.93
N VAL A 98 -3.78 19.20 16.08
CA VAL A 98 -4.06 20.00 17.28
C VAL A 98 -5.56 20.08 17.53
N ASN A 99 -6.35 20.48 16.52
CA ASN A 99 -7.80 20.62 16.66
C ASN A 99 -8.48 19.29 17.00
N THR A 100 -8.06 18.20 16.35
CA THR A 100 -8.68 16.88 16.49
C THR A 100 -8.26 16.19 17.79
N ASN A 101 -6.97 16.20 18.13
CA ASN A 101 -6.41 15.35 19.19
C ASN A 101 -6.14 16.10 20.49
N LEU A 102 -5.69 17.35 20.42
CA LEU A 102 -5.30 18.13 21.59
C LEU A 102 -6.46 18.98 22.14
N LEU A 103 -7.16 19.70 21.26
CA LEU A 103 -8.26 20.58 21.68
C LEU A 103 -9.58 19.84 21.85
N GLN A 104 -9.84 18.82 21.04
CA GLN A 104 -11.04 17.97 21.13
C GLN A 104 -12.35 18.80 21.18
N GLY A 105 -12.40 19.90 20.42
CA GLY A 105 -13.55 20.81 20.35
C GLY A 105 -13.64 21.87 21.45
N GLN A 106 -12.65 21.96 22.35
CA GLN A 106 -12.58 23.01 23.39
C GLN A 106 -12.09 24.37 22.84
N GLY A 107 -11.77 24.44 21.56
CA GLY A 107 -11.29 25.64 20.88
C GLY A 107 -10.93 25.34 19.43
N THR A 108 -10.48 26.38 18.73
CA THR A 108 -9.96 26.29 17.37
C THR A 108 -8.54 26.82 17.34
N ALA A 109 -7.63 26.00 16.83
CA ALA A 109 -6.28 26.38 16.45
C ALA A 109 -6.22 26.77 14.96
N THR A 110 -5.46 27.80 14.65
CA THR A 110 -5.10 28.19 13.27
C THR A 110 -3.60 28.45 13.19
N VAL A 111 -3.01 28.33 11.99
CA VAL A 111 -1.63 28.75 11.72
C VAL A 111 -1.65 30.18 11.20
N ASN A 112 -0.89 31.07 11.85
CA ASN A 112 -0.67 32.44 11.40
C ASN A 112 0.52 32.52 10.43
N SER A 113 1.61 31.79 10.72
CA SER A 113 2.80 31.74 9.90
C SER A 113 3.54 30.42 10.03
N VAL A 114 4.29 30.08 8.97
CA VAL A 114 5.25 28.97 8.97
C VAL A 114 6.58 29.48 8.43
N GLU A 115 7.63 29.28 9.22
CA GLU A 115 8.99 29.73 8.90
C GLU A 115 9.98 28.57 8.99
N GLU A 116 11.00 28.57 8.14
CA GLU A 116 12.06 27.58 8.23
C GLU A 116 13.01 27.88 9.40
N ALA A 117 13.17 26.91 10.30
CA ALA A 117 14.05 26.99 11.46
C ALA A 117 15.01 25.79 11.47
N GLY A 118 16.04 25.84 10.63
CA GLY A 118 17.04 24.77 10.51
C GLY A 118 16.44 23.46 9.99
N ASN A 119 16.37 22.44 10.86
CA ASN A 119 15.78 21.12 10.55
C ASN A 119 14.30 21.00 10.94
N LEU A 120 13.71 22.08 11.43
CA LEU A 120 12.32 22.18 11.83
C LEU A 120 11.63 23.30 11.05
N TYR A 121 10.31 23.30 11.09
CA TYR A 121 9.49 24.48 10.83
C TYR A 121 9.12 25.11 12.17
N LYS A 122 9.25 26.43 12.27
CA LYS A 122 8.63 27.23 13.32
C LYS A 122 7.22 27.58 12.84
N LEU A 123 6.22 27.31 13.68
CA LEU A 123 4.82 27.59 13.41
C LEU A 123 4.30 28.55 14.46
N GLN A 124 3.70 29.65 14.02
CA GLN A 124 2.95 30.52 14.92
C GLN A 124 1.50 30.06 14.93
N LEU A 125 1.09 29.38 16.00
CA LEU A 125 -0.27 28.88 16.17
C LEU A 125 -1.11 29.88 16.97
N SER A 126 -2.29 30.22 16.49
CA SER A 126 -3.28 30.96 17.28
C SER A 126 -4.29 29.99 17.85
N VAL A 127 -4.38 29.90 19.18
CA VAL A 127 -5.33 29.04 19.89
C VAL A 127 -6.16 29.91 20.81
N ASN A 128 -7.47 29.99 20.58
CA ASN A 128 -8.39 30.85 21.34
C ASN A 128 -7.93 32.33 21.40
N GLY A 129 -7.24 32.81 20.35
CA GLY A 129 -6.72 34.17 20.25
C GLY A 129 -5.41 34.42 20.99
N GLN A 130 -4.78 33.37 21.55
CA GLN A 130 -3.41 33.44 22.05
C GLN A 130 -2.46 32.85 21.01
N ASP A 131 -1.43 33.60 20.65
CA ASP A 131 -0.39 33.14 19.74
C ASP A 131 0.70 32.37 20.51
N ILE A 132 1.07 31.21 19.98
CA ILE A 132 2.01 30.28 20.57
C ILE A 132 3.02 29.86 19.50
N ASP A 133 4.29 30.13 19.76
CA ASP A 133 5.39 29.65 18.93
C ASP A 133 5.62 28.15 19.18
N SER A 134 5.41 27.38 18.12
CA SER A 134 5.51 25.92 18.12
C SER A 134 6.48 25.46 17.04
N TYR A 135 6.87 24.19 17.07
CA TYR A 135 7.82 23.63 16.09
C TYR A 135 7.34 22.28 15.58
N ALA A 136 7.63 21.96 14.32
CA ALA A 136 7.37 20.64 13.75
C ALA A 136 8.54 20.18 12.89
N THR A 137 8.75 18.87 12.78
CA THR A 137 9.77 18.32 11.88
C THR A 137 9.39 18.52 10.42
N LYS A 138 10.39 18.63 9.53
CA LYS A 138 10.15 18.80 8.08
C LYS A 138 9.39 17.66 7.43
N ASP A 139 9.38 16.47 8.03
CA ASP A 139 8.57 15.33 7.58
C ASP A 139 7.15 15.31 8.18
N GLY A 140 6.80 16.32 8.99
CA GLY A 140 5.49 16.48 9.62
C GLY A 140 5.12 15.33 10.56
N LYS A 141 6.09 14.59 11.12
CA LYS A 141 5.82 13.46 12.01
C LYS A 141 5.84 13.83 13.49
N LEU A 142 6.65 14.83 13.86
CA LEU A 142 6.77 15.28 15.24
C LEU A 142 6.35 16.75 15.34
N PHE A 143 5.62 17.04 16.40
CA PHE A 143 5.17 18.38 16.77
C PHE A 143 5.59 18.67 18.21
N PHE A 144 6.14 19.86 18.43
CA PHE A 144 6.60 20.38 19.70
C PHE A 144 5.80 21.64 20.02
N PRO A 145 4.85 21.58 20.97
CA PRO A 145 3.96 22.70 21.27
C PRO A 145 4.67 23.94 21.82
N GLN A 146 5.88 23.77 22.35
CA GLN A 146 6.69 24.83 22.94
C GLN A 146 8.17 24.48 22.83
N ALA A 147 9.00 25.49 22.69
CA ALA A 147 10.43 25.40 22.90
C ALA A 147 10.86 26.60 23.75
N PHE A 148 11.90 26.42 24.55
CA PHE A 148 12.51 27.50 25.31
C PHE A 148 13.74 27.98 24.55
N ASP A 149 13.83 29.28 24.34
CA ASP A 149 15.06 29.89 23.89
C ASP A 149 16.08 29.83 25.03
N LEU A 150 17.26 29.27 24.76
CA LEU A 150 18.33 29.16 25.74
C LEU A 150 19.16 30.44 25.84
N ASP A 151 19.01 31.33 24.86
CA ASP A 151 19.65 32.64 24.83
C ASP A 151 18.76 33.72 25.50
N GLU A 152 17.51 33.38 25.85
CA GLU A 152 16.59 34.25 26.58
C GLU A 152 16.66 33.96 28.09
N GLU A 153 16.90 35.00 28.89
CA GLU A 153 16.89 34.86 30.35
C GLU A 153 15.44 34.78 30.84
N LEU A 154 15.09 33.70 31.54
CA LEU A 154 13.74 33.53 32.08
C LEU A 154 13.46 34.64 33.10
N GLU A 155 12.50 35.52 32.78
CA GLU A 155 12.00 36.49 33.75
C GLU A 155 11.30 35.72 34.90
N VAL A 156 12.02 35.54 36.01
CA VAL A 156 11.43 35.00 37.23
C VAL A 156 10.48 36.06 37.76
N PRO A 157 9.15 35.81 37.83
CA PRO A 157 8.22 36.79 38.35
C PRO A 157 8.64 37.16 39.78
N GLU A 158 8.86 38.45 40.04
CA GLU A 158 9.22 38.91 41.38
C GLU A 158 8.13 38.47 42.36
N PRO A 159 8.51 37.87 43.51
CA PRO A 159 7.52 37.47 44.50
C PRO A 159 6.72 38.69 44.96
N PRO A 160 5.40 38.54 45.18
CA PRO A 160 4.55 39.66 45.57
C PRO A 160 5.11 40.30 46.86
N ALA A 161 5.26 41.63 46.84
CA ALA A 161 5.79 42.37 47.97
C ALA A 161 4.99 42.05 49.25
N PRO A 162 5.65 41.85 50.41
CA PRO A 162 4.94 41.62 51.66
C PRO A 162 4.07 42.85 51.99
N THR A 163 2.77 42.61 52.16
CA THR A 163 1.75 43.59 52.57
C THR A 163 1.87 44.01 54.02
#